data_AF-A0A8S3J2V7-F1
#
_entry.id   AF-A0A8S3J2V7-F1
#
_cell.length_a   1.000
_cell.length_b   1.000
_cell.length_c   1.000
_cell.angle_alpha   90.00
_cell.angle_beta   90.00
_cell.angle_gamma   90.00
#
_symmetry.space_group_name_H-M   'P 1'
#
loop_
_entity.id
_entity.type
_entity.pdbx_description
1 polymer ?
#
loop_
_entity_poly.entity_id
_entity_poly.type
_entity_poly.pdbx_seq_one_letter_code
_entity_poly.pdbx_strand_id
1 'polypeptide(L)'
;PDVEEQEGKRQQQEEQKKIDEAETLNEDEQYEKDQLLQQGFCNWTKRDFNQFIKANEKYGRDDLDAICRDVEGKTPDEVMSYARIFWDRCHELTDVERIMAQIERGETKIHRRISIKKALDAK
;
A
#
# COMPACT_ATOMS: atom_id res chain seq x y z
N PRO A 1 27.43 35.32 3.92
CA PRO A 1 26.05 34.90 3.55
C PRO A 1 25.73 33.60 4.27
N ASP A 2 24.52 33.49 4.81
CA ASP A 2 24.10 32.30 5.55
C ASP A 2 23.99 31.11 4.58
N VAL A 3 24.53 29.95 4.98
CA VAL A 3 24.63 28.77 4.10
C VAL A 3 23.23 28.26 3.74
N GLU A 4 22.30 28.34 4.68
CA GLU A 4 20.87 28.00 4.49
C GLU A 4 20.17 28.91 3.47
N GLU A 5 20.50 30.20 3.46
CA GLU A 5 19.91 31.16 2.51
C GLU A 5 20.42 30.91 1.07
N GLN A 6 21.68 30.49 0.93
CA GLN A 6 22.26 30.10 -0.36
C GLN A 6 21.67 28.77 -0.87
N GLU A 7 21.45 27.81 0.03
CA GLU A 7 20.85 26.52 -0.31
C GLU A 7 19.39 26.66 -0.73
N GLY A 8 18.59 27.47 -0.02
CA GLY A 8 17.21 27.76 -0.40
C GLY A 8 17.08 28.44 -1.76
N LYS A 9 17.96 29.43 -2.05
CA LYS A 9 18.01 30.08 -3.38
C LYS A 9 18.41 29.11 -4.48
N ARG A 10 19.33 28.19 -4.20
CA ARG A 10 19.74 27.16 -5.13
C ARG A 10 18.61 26.18 -5.43
N GLN A 11 17.92 25.66 -4.42
CA GLN A 11 16.76 24.78 -4.60
C GLN A 11 15.66 25.49 -5.41
N GLN A 12 15.37 26.75 -5.09
CA GLN A 12 14.42 27.56 -5.86
C GLN A 12 14.80 27.67 -7.34
N GLN A 13 16.07 27.95 -7.63
CA GLN A 13 16.56 28.06 -9.01
C GLN A 13 16.51 26.71 -9.74
N GLU A 14 16.85 25.62 -9.07
CA GLU A 14 16.79 24.26 -9.62
C GLU A 14 15.34 23.83 -9.93
N GLU A 15 14.38 24.10 -9.04
CA GLU A 15 12.96 23.84 -9.31
C GLU A 15 12.41 24.74 -10.43
N GLN A 16 12.78 26.03 -10.46
CA GLN A 16 12.37 26.94 -11.54
C GLN A 16 12.89 26.46 -12.90
N LYS A 17 14.13 25.98 -12.95
CA LYS A 17 14.73 25.44 -14.17
C LYS A 17 13.93 24.25 -14.72
N LYS A 18 13.43 23.35 -13.86
CA LYS A 18 12.57 22.23 -14.29
C LYS A 18 11.26 22.70 -14.93
N ILE A 19 10.70 23.82 -14.45
CA ILE A 19 9.49 24.42 -15.03
C ILE A 19 9.81 25.03 -16.39
N ASP A 20 10.89 25.80 -16.46
CA ASP A 20 11.29 26.52 -17.69
C ASP A 20 11.67 25.55 -18.83
N GLU A 21 12.24 24.38 -18.48
CA GLU A 21 12.64 23.31 -19.42
C GLU A 21 11.54 22.25 -19.65
N ALA A 22 10.36 22.39 -19.06
CA ALA A 22 9.28 21.41 -19.22
C ALA A 22 8.66 21.46 -20.62
N GLU A 23 8.54 20.28 -21.26
CA GLU A 23 7.87 20.12 -22.55
C GLU A 23 6.56 19.35 -22.37
N THR A 24 5.63 19.54 -23.32
CA THR A 24 4.42 18.69 -23.37
C THR A 24 4.78 17.29 -23.82
N LEU A 25 4.09 16.27 -23.30
CA LEU A 25 4.28 14.90 -23.75
C LEU A 25 4.08 14.77 -25.26
N ASN A 26 5.02 14.10 -25.92
CA ASN A 26 4.87 13.73 -27.33
C ASN A 26 3.86 12.58 -27.50
N GLU A 27 3.59 12.18 -28.75
CA GLU A 27 2.58 11.15 -29.05
C GLU A 27 2.91 9.79 -28.40
N ASP A 28 4.18 9.38 -28.43
CA ASP A 28 4.64 8.11 -27.85
C ASP A 28 4.53 8.14 -26.32
N GLU A 29 4.91 9.25 -25.69
CA GLU A 29 4.81 9.47 -24.24
C GLU A 29 3.34 9.54 -23.77
N GLN A 30 2.46 10.14 -24.57
CA GLN A 30 1.03 10.18 -24.27
C GLN A 30 0.41 8.78 -24.37
N TYR A 31 0.83 7.98 -25.35
CA TYR A 31 0.43 6.58 -25.45
C TYR A 31 0.96 5.75 -24.28
N GLU A 32 2.23 5.88 -23.91
CA GLU A 32 2.83 5.18 -22.78
C GLU A 32 2.13 5.55 -21.47
N LYS A 33 1.85 6.83 -21.24
CA LYS A 33 1.07 7.31 -20.11
C LYS A 33 -0.29 6.61 -20.02
N ASP A 34 -1.02 6.51 -21.12
CA ASP A 34 -2.33 5.85 -21.14
C ASP A 34 -2.23 4.35 -20.85
N GLN A 35 -1.16 3.68 -21.30
CA GLN A 35 -0.87 2.29 -20.92
C GLN A 35 -0.54 2.16 -19.42
N LEU A 36 0.32 3.02 -18.89
CA LEU A 36 0.74 3.00 -17.47
C LEU A 36 -0.43 3.26 -16.52
N LEU A 37 -1.36 4.15 -16.89
CA LEU A 37 -2.57 4.41 -16.11
C LEU A 37 -3.46 3.17 -15.91
N GLN A 38 -3.36 2.18 -16.80
CA GLN A 38 -4.11 0.92 -16.72
C GLN A 38 -3.39 -0.19 -15.92
N GLN A 39 -2.08 -0.04 -15.68
CA GLN A 39 -1.26 -1.07 -15.01
C GLN A 39 -1.38 -1.02 -13.48
N GLY A 40 -2.02 0.01 -12.93
CA GLY A 40 -2.30 0.12 -11.50
C GLY A 40 -3.60 -0.56 -11.09
N PHE A 41 -3.84 -0.60 -9.78
CA PHE A 41 -5.11 -1.04 -9.20
C PHE A 41 -6.18 0.06 -9.30
N CYS A 42 -6.57 0.43 -10.52
CA CYS A 42 -7.44 1.58 -10.80
C CYS A 42 -8.86 1.45 -10.22
N ASN A 43 -9.33 0.24 -9.94
CA ASN A 43 -10.61 -0.04 -9.31
C ASN A 43 -10.53 -0.24 -7.78
N TRP A 44 -9.35 -0.04 -7.17
CA TRP A 44 -9.17 -0.07 -5.72
C TRP A 44 -9.21 1.34 -5.14
N THR A 45 -10.25 1.60 -4.36
CA THR A 45 -10.43 2.86 -3.65
C THR A 45 -9.68 2.85 -2.32
N LYS A 46 -9.53 4.03 -1.71
CA LYS A 46 -9.02 4.16 -0.33
C LYS A 46 -9.87 3.38 0.68
N ARG A 47 -11.18 3.23 0.43
CA ARG A 47 -12.06 2.41 1.27
C ARG A 47 -11.67 0.93 1.17
N ASP A 48 -11.48 0.42 -0.04
CA ASP A 48 -11.14 -0.98 -0.30
C ASP A 48 -9.79 -1.32 0.35
N PHE A 49 -8.80 -0.44 0.18
CA PHE A 49 -7.51 -0.55 0.84
C PHE A 49 -7.66 -0.66 2.36
N ASN A 50 -8.41 0.25 2.99
CA ASN A 50 -8.60 0.22 4.44
C ASN A 50 -9.37 -1.02 4.91
N GLN A 51 -10.32 -1.53 4.13
CA GLN A 51 -11.00 -2.79 4.42
C GLN A 51 -10.02 -3.96 4.35
N PHE A 52 -9.18 -4.01 3.31
CA PHE A 52 -8.13 -5.03 3.17
C PHE A 52 -7.16 -5.03 4.36
N ILE A 53 -6.66 -3.87 4.81
CA ILE A 53 -5.79 -3.79 6.00
C ILE A 53 -6.50 -4.29 7.26
N LYS A 54 -7.75 -3.88 7.48
CA LYS A 54 -8.55 -4.34 8.64
C LYS A 54 -8.82 -5.84 8.59
N ALA A 55 -9.08 -6.40 7.42
CA ALA A 55 -9.28 -7.83 7.24
C ALA A 55 -8.01 -8.60 7.57
N ASN A 56 -6.84 -8.14 7.10
CA ASN A 56 -5.54 -8.72 7.47
C ASN A 56 -5.28 -8.65 8.99
N GLU A 57 -5.60 -7.53 9.64
CA GLU A 57 -5.50 -7.42 11.11
C GLU A 57 -6.42 -8.42 11.84
N LYS A 58 -7.64 -8.63 11.31
CA LYS A 58 -8.70 -9.41 11.96
C LYS A 58 -8.52 -10.92 11.81
N TYR A 59 -8.05 -11.37 10.65
CA TYR A 59 -7.95 -12.79 10.30
C TYR A 59 -6.51 -13.30 10.21
N GLY A 60 -5.53 -12.39 10.09
CA GLY A 60 -4.14 -12.72 9.79
C GLY A 60 -3.91 -12.84 8.30
N ARG A 61 -2.68 -12.53 7.85
CA ARG A 61 -2.35 -12.44 6.41
C ARG A 61 -2.53 -13.73 5.62
N ASP A 62 -2.52 -14.87 6.31
CA ASP A 62 -2.59 -16.20 5.69
C ASP A 62 -4.03 -16.68 5.46
N ASP A 63 -5.04 -16.08 6.11
CA ASP A 63 -6.45 -16.45 5.94
C ASP A 63 -7.10 -15.65 4.78
N LEU A 64 -6.60 -15.91 3.58
CA LEU A 64 -7.06 -15.23 2.36
C LEU A 64 -8.55 -15.44 2.10
N ASP A 65 -9.10 -16.60 2.46
CA ASP A 65 -10.54 -16.88 2.31
C ASP A 65 -11.39 -15.94 3.18
N ALA A 66 -10.99 -15.71 4.43
CA ALA A 66 -11.66 -14.75 5.29
C ALA A 66 -11.46 -13.31 4.82
N ILE A 67 -10.25 -12.96 4.35
CA ILE A 67 -9.96 -11.62 3.81
C ILE A 67 -10.84 -11.33 2.59
N CYS A 68 -10.91 -12.25 1.61
CA CYS A 68 -11.72 -12.09 0.41
C CYS A 68 -13.21 -11.87 0.72
N ARG A 69 -13.73 -12.50 1.78
CA ARG A 69 -15.13 -12.31 2.20
C ARG A 69 -15.40 -10.95 2.85
N ASP A 70 -14.39 -10.32 3.45
CA ASP A 70 -14.54 -9.07 4.24
C ASP A 70 -14.24 -7.81 3.41
N VAL A 71 -13.56 -7.94 2.25
CA VAL A 71 -13.34 -6.84 1.30
C VAL A 71 -14.54 -6.74 0.36
N GLU A 72 -15.47 -5.86 0.69
CA GLU A 72 -16.72 -5.69 -0.05
C GLU A 72 -16.46 -5.09 -1.44
N GLY A 73 -17.18 -5.56 -2.46
CA GLY A 73 -17.09 -5.01 -3.81
C GLY A 73 -15.80 -5.37 -4.56
N LYS A 74 -15.06 -6.37 -4.08
CA LYS A 74 -13.97 -7.04 -4.81
C LYS A 74 -14.24 -8.53 -4.87
N THR A 75 -13.88 -9.13 -6.00
CA THR A 75 -13.91 -10.58 -6.18
C THR A 75 -12.70 -11.22 -5.48
N PRO A 76 -12.75 -12.52 -5.15
CA PRO A 76 -11.62 -13.23 -4.57
C PRO A 76 -10.34 -13.09 -5.40
N ASP A 77 -10.44 -13.20 -6.73
CA ASP A 77 -9.29 -13.10 -7.64
C ASP A 77 -8.63 -11.71 -7.59
N GLU A 78 -9.44 -10.65 -7.50
CA GLU A 78 -8.93 -9.28 -7.33
C GLU A 78 -8.22 -9.11 -5.99
N VAL A 79 -8.81 -9.63 -4.91
CA VAL A 79 -8.21 -9.53 -3.57
C VAL A 79 -6.90 -10.32 -3.49
N MET A 80 -6.84 -11.53 -4.06
CA MET A 80 -5.61 -12.34 -4.11
C MET A 80 -4.52 -11.67 -4.96
N SER A 81 -4.89 -11.13 -6.11
CA SER A 81 -3.96 -10.40 -6.99
C SER A 81 -3.41 -9.15 -6.30
N TYR A 82 -4.27 -8.39 -5.62
CA TYR A 82 -3.86 -7.24 -4.83
C TYR A 82 -2.97 -7.63 -3.65
N ALA A 83 -3.33 -8.68 -2.91
CA ALA A 83 -2.57 -9.15 -1.76
C ALA A 83 -1.14 -9.54 -2.14
N ARG A 84 -0.95 -10.24 -3.27
CA ARG A 84 0.37 -10.60 -3.78
C ARG A 84 1.26 -9.37 -3.98
N ILE A 85 0.75 -8.36 -4.69
CA ILE A 85 1.53 -7.14 -4.98
C ILE A 85 1.69 -6.29 -3.72
N PHE A 86 0.67 -6.22 -2.86
CA PHE A 86 0.76 -5.54 -1.58
C PHE A 86 1.92 -6.10 -0.76
N TRP A 87 2.04 -7.41 -0.59
CA TRP A 87 3.14 -7.98 0.20
C TRP A 87 4.52 -7.83 -0.44
N ASP A 88 4.59 -7.76 -1.76
CA ASP A 88 5.84 -7.52 -2.50
C ASP A 88 6.31 -6.06 -2.40
N ARG A 89 5.36 -5.11 -2.46
CA ARG A 89 5.63 -3.67 -2.65
C ARG A 89 5.12 -2.76 -1.53
N CYS A 90 4.61 -3.29 -0.41
CA CYS A 90 4.05 -2.46 0.66
C CYS A 90 5.05 -1.46 1.23
N HIS A 91 6.36 -1.73 1.12
CA HIS A 91 7.45 -0.83 1.53
C HIS A 91 7.44 0.52 0.78
N GLU A 92 6.77 0.61 -0.37
CA GLU A 92 6.60 1.85 -1.12
C GLU A 92 5.51 2.76 -0.54
N LEU A 93 4.68 2.26 0.38
CA LEU A 93 3.63 3.05 1.02
C LEU A 93 4.23 4.01 2.05
N THR A 94 3.83 5.28 1.98
CA THR A 94 4.26 6.33 2.93
C THR A 94 4.05 5.96 4.40
N ASP A 95 2.97 5.22 4.70
CA ASP A 95 2.56 4.83 6.06
C ASP A 95 2.89 3.35 6.39
N VAL A 96 3.79 2.71 5.66
CA VAL A 96 3.99 1.24 5.74
C VAL A 96 4.26 0.75 7.16
N GLU A 97 5.11 1.43 7.93
CA GLU A 97 5.47 1.01 9.29
C GLU A 97 4.24 0.94 10.20
N ARG A 98 3.36 1.95 10.10
CA ARG A 98 2.12 2.01 10.86
C ARG A 98 1.15 0.89 10.47
N ILE A 99 1.05 0.62 9.17
CA ILE A 99 0.16 -0.41 8.61
C ILE A 99 0.64 -1.81 9.05
N MET A 100 1.94 -2.09 8.92
CA MET A 100 2.54 -3.35 9.31
C MET A 100 2.39 -3.60 10.82
N ALA A 101 2.69 -2.59 11.65
CA ALA A 101 2.50 -2.70 13.09
C ALA A 101 1.03 -2.91 13.50
N GLN A 102 0.06 -2.45 12.70
CA GLN A 102 -1.36 -2.75 12.94
C GLN A 102 -1.66 -4.23 12.65
N ILE A 103 -1.24 -4.74 11.50
CA ILE A 103 -1.48 -6.13 11.09
C ILE A 103 -0.80 -7.11 12.06
N GLU A 104 0.47 -6.89 12.38
CA GLU A 104 1.25 -7.76 13.28
C GLU A 104 0.68 -7.82 14.71
N ARG A 105 0.14 -6.69 15.20
CA ARG A 105 -0.58 -6.67 16.49
C ARG A 105 -1.86 -7.51 16.44
N GLY A 106 -2.57 -7.50 15.32
CA GLY A 106 -3.71 -8.38 15.06
C GLY A 106 -3.30 -9.86 15.10
N GLU A 107 -2.29 -10.22 14.32
CA GLU A 107 -1.74 -11.57 14.22
C GLU A 107 -1.23 -12.09 15.57
N THR A 108 -0.56 -11.26 16.35
CA THR A 108 -0.09 -11.61 17.70
C THR A 108 -1.25 -11.99 18.62
N LYS A 109 -2.39 -11.27 18.54
CA LYS A 109 -3.59 -11.62 19.32
C LYS A 109 -4.20 -12.93 18.85
N ILE A 110 -4.21 -13.18 17.54
CA ILE A 110 -4.70 -14.42 16.94
C ILE A 110 -3.85 -15.61 17.41
N HIS A 111 -2.53 -15.53 17.28
CA HIS A 111 -1.60 -16.54 17.75
C HIS A 111 -1.74 -16.81 19.24
N ARG A 112 -1.86 -15.76 20.07
CA ARG A 112 -2.07 -15.91 21.51
C ARG A 112 -3.35 -16.67 21.83
N ARG A 113 -4.47 -16.34 21.15
CA ARG A 113 -5.76 -17.03 21.33
C ARG A 113 -5.67 -18.51 20.96
N ILE A 114 -5.01 -18.83 19.84
CA ILE A 114 -4.82 -20.21 19.38
C ILE A 114 -3.98 -21.01 20.39
N SER A 115 -2.87 -20.44 20.85
CA SER A 115 -1.98 -21.07 21.83
C SER A 115 -2.68 -21.34 23.16
N ILE A 116 -3.48 -20.40 23.67
CA ILE A 116 -4.27 -20.58 24.90
C ILE A 116 -5.28 -21.71 24.72
N LYS A 117 -6.05 -21.71 23.62
CA LYS A 117 -7.03 -22.75 23.33
C LYS A 117 -6.38 -24.14 23.30
N LYS A 118 -5.27 -24.28 22.57
CA LYS A 118 -4.53 -25.53 22.47
C LYS A 118 -4.03 -26.03 23.83
N ALA A 119 -3.59 -25.12 24.71
CA ALA A 119 -3.12 -25.48 26.05
C ALA A 119 -4.26 -25.91 26.99
N LEU A 120 -5.48 -25.39 26.80
CA LEU A 120 -6.67 -25.81 27.55
C LEU A 120 -7.17 -27.16 27.07
N ASP A 121 -7.22 -27.38 25.76
CA ASP A 121 -7.69 -28.65 25.15
C ASP A 121 -6.75 -29.84 25.46
N ALA A 122 -5.49 -29.57 25.81
CA ALA A 122 -4.48 -30.57 26.16
C ALA A 122 -4.45 -30.96 27.65
N LYS A 123 -5.31 -30.37 28.49
CA LYS A 123 -5.48 -30.72 29.91
C LYS A 123 -6.71 -31.59 30.11
#